data_AF-A0A6J6EBH3-F1
#
_entry.id   AF-A0A6J6EBH3-F1
#
_cell.length_a   1.000
_cell.length_b   1.000
_cell.length_c   1.000
_cell.angle_alpha   90.00
_cell.angle_beta   90.00
_cell.angle_gamma   90.00
#
_symmetry.space_group_name_H-M   'P 1'
#
loop_
_entity.id
_entity.type
_entity.pdbx_description
1 polymer ?
#
loop_
_entity_poly.entity_id
_entity_poly.type
_entity_poly.pdbx_seq_one_letter_code
_entity_poly.pdbx_strand_id
1 'polypeptide(L)'
;MNFGCPVPKVTRKGGGAALPFKRKLFSNIVQAAVEAAKPFGIPVTVKMRIGIDSDHETYLEAAQSAADLGVAWVALHARTAAQMYEGKADWSAITRLVEHLKPSGVPVLGNGDIWSGSDAVAMIEQTGCAGVVVGRGCLGRPWLFTDLVASLTGEEKKITPTLHEVREVMFRHANLIVEYLESEDRGMRDVRKHMAWYLKGFRVPREIRHDLGMVSSLQEMRDLLDQLEDQPYPTDIGDKPRGRTSHGRPPTLPDGWLNDPDELVHVELEDAFSGG
;
A
#
# COMPACT_ATOMS: atom_id res chain seq x y z
N MET A 1 -3.24 -11.90 -2.79
CA MET A 1 -4.07 -12.14 -1.59
C MET A 1 -3.62 -11.23 -0.46
N ASN A 2 -4.57 -10.64 0.28
CA ASN A 2 -4.28 -9.66 1.33
C ASN A 2 -4.22 -10.31 2.71
N PHE A 3 -3.03 -10.33 3.30
CA PHE A 3 -2.74 -10.81 4.64
C PHE A 3 -2.00 -9.76 5.49
N GLY A 4 -2.22 -8.48 5.19
CA GLY A 4 -1.50 -7.36 5.83
C GLY A 4 -2.37 -6.20 6.27
N CYS A 5 -3.67 -6.21 5.97
CA CYS A 5 -4.59 -5.15 6.35
C CYS A 5 -4.83 -5.13 7.88
N PRO A 6 -4.53 -4.03 8.59
CA PRO A 6 -4.73 -3.94 10.05
C PRO A 6 -6.08 -3.32 10.43
N VAL A 7 -6.97 -3.03 9.48
CA VAL A 7 -8.20 -2.27 9.76
C VAL A 7 -9.22 -3.14 10.51
N PRO A 8 -9.89 -2.61 11.55
CA PRO A 8 -10.80 -3.41 12.38
C PRO A 8 -11.93 -4.11 11.63
N LYS A 9 -12.43 -3.51 10.53
CA LYS A 9 -13.48 -4.11 9.69
C LYS A 9 -13.04 -5.47 9.11
N VAL A 10 -11.74 -5.64 8.89
CA VAL A 10 -11.14 -6.86 8.33
C VAL A 10 -10.65 -7.78 9.45
N THR A 11 -9.84 -7.26 10.38
CA THR A 11 -9.18 -8.10 11.40
C THR A 11 -10.16 -8.70 12.41
N ARG A 12 -11.28 -8.03 12.72
CA ARG A 12 -12.31 -8.55 13.64
C ARG A 12 -12.97 -9.82 13.13
N LYS A 13 -12.89 -10.07 11.82
CA LYS A 13 -13.40 -11.28 11.16
C LYS A 13 -12.31 -12.33 10.90
N GLY A 14 -11.14 -12.19 11.52
CA GLY A 14 -10.00 -13.08 11.30
C GLY A 14 -9.26 -12.86 9.96
N GLY A 15 -9.66 -11.87 9.16
CA GLY A 15 -9.03 -11.56 7.87
C GLY A 15 -7.81 -10.64 7.98
N GLY A 16 -7.20 -10.35 6.82
CA GLY A 16 -6.08 -9.41 6.74
C GLY A 16 -4.88 -9.86 7.55
N ALA A 17 -4.30 -8.98 8.36
CA ALA A 17 -3.11 -9.30 9.14
C ALA A 17 -3.36 -10.27 10.32
N ALA A 18 -4.62 -10.57 10.65
CA ALA A 18 -4.96 -11.56 11.67
C ALA A 18 -4.84 -13.01 11.15
N LEU A 19 -5.07 -13.21 9.84
CA LEU A 19 -5.19 -14.54 9.24
C LEU A 19 -3.92 -15.39 9.31
N PRO A 20 -2.70 -14.84 9.06
CA PRO A 20 -1.46 -15.64 9.11
C PRO A 20 -1.18 -16.32 10.45
N PHE A 21 -1.82 -15.87 11.54
CA PHE A 21 -1.72 -16.55 12.84
C PHE A 21 -2.38 -17.94 12.82
N LYS A 22 -3.47 -18.13 12.05
CA LYS A 22 -4.14 -19.42 11.90
C LYS A 22 -3.50 -20.20 10.74
N ARG A 23 -2.44 -20.94 11.03
CA ARG A 23 -1.54 -21.59 10.05
C ARG A 23 -2.27 -22.47 9.05
N LYS A 24 -3.06 -23.43 9.53
CA LYS A 24 -3.81 -24.36 8.66
C LYS A 24 -4.84 -23.63 7.79
N LEU A 25 -5.54 -22.66 8.37
CA LEU A 25 -6.51 -21.85 7.64
C LEU A 25 -5.83 -21.04 6.53
N PHE A 26 -4.70 -20.41 6.85
CA PHE A 26 -3.87 -19.68 5.88
C PHE A 26 -3.45 -20.59 4.71
N SER A 27 -2.87 -21.75 5.01
CA SER A 27 -2.41 -22.70 3.97
C SER A 27 -3.56 -23.18 3.10
N ASN A 28 -4.71 -23.54 3.69
CA ASN A 28 -5.89 -24.00 2.95
C ASN A 28 -6.42 -22.91 1.98
N ILE A 29 -6.48 -21.65 2.43
CA ILE A 29 -6.95 -20.53 1.61
C ILE A 29 -5.98 -20.25 0.45
N VAL A 30 -4.67 -20.26 0.72
CA VAL A 30 -3.65 -20.05 -0.33
C VAL A 30 -3.67 -21.21 -1.34
N GLN A 31 -3.75 -22.45 -0.86
CA GLN A 31 -3.82 -23.63 -1.71
C GLN A 31 -5.03 -23.57 -2.64
N ALA A 32 -6.23 -23.32 -2.08
CA ALA A 32 -7.45 -23.22 -2.86
C ALA A 32 -7.36 -22.13 -3.94
N ALA A 33 -6.76 -20.97 -3.62
CA ALA A 33 -6.57 -19.90 -4.60
C ALA A 33 -5.59 -20.29 -5.72
N VAL A 34 -4.45 -20.91 -5.38
CA VAL A 34 -3.46 -21.37 -6.37
C VAL A 34 -4.06 -22.44 -7.27
N GLU A 35 -4.73 -23.44 -6.70
CA GLU A 35 -5.35 -24.54 -7.46
C GLU A 35 -6.45 -24.02 -8.39
N ALA A 36 -7.28 -23.09 -7.93
CA ALA A 36 -8.33 -22.50 -8.75
C ALA A 36 -7.79 -21.64 -9.89
N ALA A 37 -6.66 -20.94 -9.68
CA ALA A 37 -6.04 -20.08 -10.68
C ALA A 37 -5.19 -20.84 -11.72
N LYS A 38 -4.67 -22.02 -11.34
CA LYS A 38 -3.72 -22.81 -12.14
C LYS A 38 -4.23 -23.17 -13.55
N PRO A 39 -5.49 -23.62 -13.77
CA PRO A 39 -5.99 -23.93 -15.12
C PRO A 39 -6.01 -22.73 -16.07
N PHE A 40 -6.01 -21.50 -15.53
CA PHE A 40 -6.05 -20.26 -16.30
C PHE A 40 -4.67 -19.61 -16.45
N GLY A 41 -3.61 -20.20 -15.88
CA GLY A 41 -2.26 -19.63 -15.91
C GLY A 41 -2.13 -18.30 -15.17
N ILE A 42 -3.03 -18.00 -14.23
CA ILE A 42 -3.04 -16.74 -13.47
C ILE A 42 -2.15 -16.91 -12.22
N PRO A 43 -1.09 -16.10 -12.04
CA PRO A 43 -0.22 -16.21 -10.88
C PRO A 43 -0.92 -15.72 -9.60
N VAL A 44 -0.82 -16.50 -8.53
CA VAL A 44 -1.28 -16.10 -7.20
C VAL A 44 -0.11 -15.57 -6.39
N THR A 45 -0.34 -14.47 -5.67
CA THR A 45 0.69 -13.77 -4.90
C THR A 45 0.15 -13.40 -3.54
N VAL A 46 1.02 -13.16 -2.57
CA VAL A 46 0.59 -12.82 -1.20
C VAL A 46 1.27 -11.54 -0.72
N LYS A 47 0.53 -10.72 0.03
CA LYS A 47 1.07 -9.54 0.70
C LYS A 47 0.73 -9.57 2.18
N MET A 48 1.74 -9.52 3.02
CA MET A 48 1.61 -9.65 4.48
C MET A 48 2.30 -8.52 5.25
N ARG A 49 2.12 -8.53 6.56
CA ARG A 49 2.89 -7.77 7.56
C ARG A 49 3.79 -8.73 8.33
N ILE A 50 4.68 -8.22 9.19
CA ILE A 50 5.55 -9.04 10.06
C ILE A 50 4.71 -10.00 10.91
N GLY A 51 3.58 -9.51 11.43
CA GLY A 51 2.66 -10.27 12.25
C GLY A 51 1.56 -9.38 12.80
N ILE A 52 0.85 -9.88 13.80
CA ILE A 52 -0.20 -9.12 14.51
C ILE A 52 0.46 -8.03 15.37
N ASP A 53 1.44 -8.40 16.18
CA ASP A 53 2.25 -7.55 17.04
C ASP A 53 3.66 -8.17 17.19
N SER A 54 4.45 -7.73 18.18
CA SER A 54 5.81 -8.23 18.42
C SER A 54 5.87 -9.63 19.03
N ASP A 55 4.80 -10.07 19.69
CA ASP A 55 4.74 -11.39 20.34
C ASP A 55 4.19 -12.45 19.37
N HIS A 56 3.55 -12.01 18.29
CA HIS A 56 2.89 -12.84 17.28
C HIS A 56 3.40 -12.53 15.87
N GLU A 57 4.71 -12.69 15.64
CA GLU A 57 5.31 -12.65 14.30
C GLU A 57 5.00 -13.93 13.52
N THR A 58 4.48 -13.78 12.29
CA THR A 58 3.99 -14.91 11.49
C THR A 58 4.63 -15.00 10.11
N TYR A 59 5.35 -13.95 9.70
CA TYR A 59 5.70 -13.73 8.29
C TYR A 59 6.62 -14.80 7.69
N LEU A 60 7.57 -15.36 8.45
CA LEU A 60 8.49 -16.39 7.93
C LEU A 60 7.73 -17.68 7.62
N GLU A 61 7.00 -18.20 8.61
CA GLU A 61 6.22 -19.43 8.48
C GLU A 61 5.12 -19.30 7.41
N ALA A 62 4.37 -18.20 7.42
CA ALA A 62 3.33 -17.95 6.42
C ALA A 62 3.91 -17.82 5.00
N ALA A 63 5.06 -17.17 4.84
CA ALA A 63 5.69 -17.03 3.54
C ALA A 63 6.26 -18.35 3.03
N GLN A 64 6.86 -19.17 3.89
CA GLN A 64 7.32 -20.51 3.53
C GLN A 64 6.15 -21.39 3.08
N SER A 65 5.07 -21.43 3.87
CA SER A 65 3.86 -22.17 3.49
C SER A 65 3.29 -21.70 2.15
N ALA A 66 3.25 -20.38 1.90
CA ALA A 66 2.78 -19.86 0.62
C ALA A 66 3.71 -20.25 -0.55
N ALA A 67 5.04 -20.22 -0.32
CA ALA A 67 6.02 -20.61 -1.32
C ALA A 67 5.89 -22.10 -1.69
N ASP A 68 5.72 -22.98 -0.70
CA ASP A 68 5.52 -24.42 -0.91
C ASP A 68 4.22 -24.72 -1.70
N LEU A 69 3.23 -23.85 -1.56
CA LEU A 69 1.96 -23.93 -2.29
C LEU A 69 2.02 -23.32 -3.70
N GLY A 70 3.14 -22.71 -4.11
CA GLY A 70 3.36 -22.23 -5.47
C GLY A 70 2.92 -20.80 -5.75
N VAL A 71 2.96 -19.91 -4.76
CA VAL A 71 2.77 -18.47 -5.03
C VAL A 71 3.93 -17.90 -5.85
N ALA A 72 3.63 -16.96 -6.76
CA ALA A 72 4.60 -16.39 -7.67
C ALA A 72 5.55 -15.38 -6.99
N TRP A 73 5.10 -14.71 -5.93
CA TRP A 73 5.92 -13.83 -5.09
C TRP A 73 5.24 -13.51 -3.77
N VAL A 74 6.06 -13.06 -2.80
CA VAL A 74 5.63 -12.60 -1.47
C VAL A 74 6.01 -11.13 -1.29
N ALA A 75 5.07 -10.29 -0.86
CA ALA A 75 5.35 -8.90 -0.49
C ALA A 75 5.22 -8.71 1.04
N LEU A 76 6.24 -8.14 1.68
CA LEU A 76 6.25 -7.90 3.13
C LEU A 76 6.22 -6.41 3.46
N HIS A 77 5.14 -5.95 4.09
CA HIS A 77 5.17 -4.68 4.80
C HIS A 77 5.94 -4.87 6.10
N ALA A 78 7.09 -4.22 6.22
CA ALA A 78 8.00 -4.37 7.35
C ALA A 78 7.54 -3.61 8.61
N ARG A 79 6.28 -3.86 9.01
CA ARG A 79 5.66 -3.45 10.27
C ARG A 79 4.72 -4.56 10.73
N THR A 80 4.48 -4.65 12.04
CA THR A 80 3.37 -5.45 12.59
C THR A 80 2.03 -4.75 12.33
N ALA A 81 0.91 -5.45 12.49
CA ALA A 81 -0.41 -4.85 12.35
C ALA A 81 -0.66 -3.79 13.45
N ALA A 82 -0.23 -4.08 14.68
CA ALA A 82 -0.37 -3.21 15.83
C ALA A 82 0.33 -1.86 15.65
N GLN A 83 1.47 -1.83 14.96
CA GLN A 83 2.17 -0.57 14.65
C GLN A 83 1.38 0.34 13.71
N MET A 84 0.41 -0.16 12.95
CA MET A 84 -0.30 0.59 11.91
C MET A 84 0.69 1.27 10.93
N TYR A 85 0.94 2.57 11.14
CA TYR A 85 1.86 3.42 10.39
C TYR A 85 2.83 4.19 11.30
N GLU A 86 2.85 3.88 12.59
CA GLU A 86 3.75 4.46 13.58
C GLU A 86 5.18 3.92 13.41
N GLY A 87 6.14 4.68 13.93
CA GLY A 87 7.56 4.35 13.86
C GLY A 87 8.10 4.25 12.43
N LYS A 88 9.26 3.61 12.31
CA LYS A 88 9.89 3.28 11.03
C LYS A 88 9.63 1.82 10.68
N ALA A 89 9.54 1.52 9.39
CA ALA A 89 9.52 0.14 8.92
C ALA A 89 10.87 -0.55 9.27
N ASP A 90 10.82 -1.76 9.83
CA ASP A 90 12.01 -2.55 10.14
C ASP A 90 12.45 -3.38 8.94
N TRP A 91 13.24 -2.78 8.05
CA TRP A 91 13.70 -3.46 6.83
C TRP A 91 14.53 -4.72 7.10
N SER A 92 15.08 -4.91 8.31
CA SER A 92 15.79 -6.15 8.65
C SER A 92 14.87 -7.39 8.60
N ALA A 93 13.55 -7.22 8.82
CA ALA A 93 12.58 -8.28 8.62
C ALA A 93 12.48 -8.73 7.16
N ILE A 94 12.66 -7.80 6.21
CA ILE A 94 12.69 -8.12 4.77
C ILE A 94 13.97 -8.91 4.46
N THR A 95 15.13 -8.49 4.97
CA THR A 95 16.39 -9.24 4.82
C THR A 95 16.23 -10.68 5.32
N ARG A 96 15.70 -10.86 6.53
CA ARG A 96 15.43 -12.19 7.10
C ARG A 96 14.49 -13.01 6.20
N LEU A 97 13.46 -12.39 5.64
CA LEU A 97 12.52 -13.09 4.75
C LEU A 97 13.16 -13.50 3.41
N VAL A 98 13.97 -12.62 2.81
CA VAL A 98 14.72 -12.91 1.57
C VAL A 98 15.64 -14.10 1.78
N GLU A 99 16.40 -14.11 2.88
CA GLU A 99 17.28 -15.23 3.25
C GLU A 99 16.49 -16.53 3.48
N HIS A 100 15.37 -16.44 4.19
CA HIS A 100 14.51 -17.58 4.52
C HIS A 100 13.92 -18.25 3.26
N LEU A 101 13.46 -17.45 2.28
CA LEU A 101 12.86 -17.95 1.05
C LEU A 101 13.87 -18.27 -0.06
N LYS A 102 15.15 -18.03 0.15
CA LYS A 102 16.19 -18.33 -0.85
C LYS A 102 16.14 -19.78 -1.38
N PRO A 103 15.88 -20.82 -0.56
CA PRO A 103 15.77 -22.20 -1.06
C PRO A 103 14.57 -22.47 -1.98
N SER A 104 13.46 -21.74 -1.83
CA SER A 104 12.28 -21.90 -2.68
C SER A 104 12.39 -21.15 -4.01
N GLY A 105 13.27 -20.14 -4.07
CA GLY A 105 13.42 -19.27 -5.24
C GLY A 105 12.27 -18.28 -5.43
N VAL A 106 11.29 -18.24 -4.52
CA VAL A 106 10.16 -17.32 -4.60
C VAL A 106 10.64 -15.89 -4.27
N PRO A 107 10.45 -14.91 -5.17
CA PRO A 107 10.95 -13.56 -4.95
C PRO A 107 10.16 -12.82 -3.87
N VAL A 108 10.89 -12.01 -3.10
CA VAL A 108 10.34 -11.14 -2.05
C VAL A 108 10.32 -9.70 -2.52
N LEU A 109 9.18 -9.03 -2.36
CA LEU A 109 9.04 -7.59 -2.57
C LEU A 109 8.99 -6.85 -1.22
N GLY A 110 9.90 -5.90 -1.03
CA GLY A 110 9.97 -5.08 0.17
C GLY A 110 8.90 -3.98 0.19
N ASN A 111 8.33 -3.69 1.36
CA ASN A 111 7.34 -2.61 1.50
C ASN A 111 7.48 -1.88 2.83
N GLY A 112 7.50 -0.55 2.76
CA GLY A 112 7.47 0.31 3.94
C GLY A 112 8.42 1.49 3.77
N ASP A 113 7.88 2.69 3.92
CA ASP A 113 8.64 3.95 3.96
C ASP A 113 9.50 4.24 2.71
N ILE A 114 9.00 3.85 1.53
CA ILE A 114 9.52 4.29 0.23
C ILE A 114 8.84 5.61 -0.16
N TRP A 115 9.61 6.70 -0.19
CA TRP A 115 9.13 8.05 -0.49
C TRP A 115 9.76 8.67 -1.74
N SER A 116 10.87 8.11 -2.21
CA SER A 116 11.69 8.54 -3.33
C SER A 116 12.30 7.34 -4.07
N GLY A 117 12.86 7.60 -5.26
CA GLY A 117 13.68 6.63 -5.99
C GLY A 117 14.88 6.11 -5.18
N SER A 118 15.56 6.98 -4.44
CA SER A 118 16.69 6.60 -3.58
C SER A 118 16.30 5.65 -2.45
N ASP A 119 15.09 5.78 -1.89
CA ASP A 119 14.62 4.85 -0.86
C ASP A 119 14.44 3.43 -1.43
N ALA A 120 14.03 3.32 -2.70
CA ALA A 120 13.85 2.03 -3.35
C ALA A 120 15.18 1.34 -3.64
N VAL A 121 16.18 2.09 -4.13
CA VAL A 121 17.55 1.61 -4.29
C VAL A 121 18.10 1.13 -2.95
N ALA A 122 18.01 1.96 -1.90
CA ALA A 122 18.47 1.62 -0.57
C ALA A 122 17.79 0.36 0.00
N MET A 123 16.48 0.20 -0.19
CA MET A 123 15.76 -1.00 0.27
C MET A 123 16.27 -2.26 -0.44
N ILE A 124 16.46 -2.21 -1.76
CA ILE A 124 16.96 -3.36 -2.53
C ILE A 124 18.40 -3.70 -2.13
N GLU A 125 19.28 -2.70 -2.05
CA GLU A 125 20.68 -2.88 -1.64
C GLU A 125 20.81 -3.45 -0.23
N GLN A 126 20.02 -2.93 0.73
CA GLN A 126 20.08 -3.35 2.13
C GLN A 126 19.49 -4.75 2.35
N THR A 127 18.40 -5.08 1.65
CA THR A 127 17.60 -6.27 1.98
C THR A 127 17.75 -7.42 1.00
N GLY A 128 18.26 -7.16 -0.21
CA GLY A 128 18.31 -8.13 -1.29
C GLY A 128 16.93 -8.49 -1.87
N CYS A 129 15.87 -7.73 -1.55
CA CYS A 129 14.55 -7.97 -2.11
C CYS A 129 14.53 -7.73 -3.62
N ALA A 130 13.68 -8.46 -4.35
CA ALA A 130 13.60 -8.40 -5.82
C ALA A 130 12.96 -7.11 -6.35
N GLY A 131 12.35 -6.30 -5.48
CA GLY A 131 11.71 -5.04 -5.84
C GLY A 131 10.93 -4.45 -4.67
N VAL A 132 10.34 -3.28 -4.90
CA VAL A 132 9.63 -2.55 -3.85
C VAL A 132 8.14 -2.39 -4.17
N VAL A 133 7.31 -2.42 -3.13
CA VAL A 133 5.91 -2.01 -3.20
C VAL A 133 5.77 -0.63 -2.58
N VAL A 134 5.11 0.29 -3.28
CA VAL A 134 4.88 1.67 -2.82
C VAL A 134 3.41 1.88 -2.49
N GLY A 135 3.15 2.52 -1.36
CA GLY A 135 1.81 2.88 -0.91
C GLY A 135 1.66 4.39 -0.74
N ARG A 136 1.88 4.89 0.48
CA ARG A 136 1.66 6.31 0.80
C ARG A 136 2.55 7.28 0.01
N GLY A 137 3.71 6.84 -0.47
CA GLY A 137 4.65 7.67 -1.24
C GLY A 137 4.06 8.23 -2.54
N CYS A 138 3.17 7.48 -3.21
CA CYS A 138 2.58 7.87 -4.49
C CYS A 138 1.28 8.68 -4.35
N LEU A 139 0.78 8.91 -3.12
CA LEU A 139 -0.41 9.72 -2.89
C LEU A 139 -0.17 11.18 -3.34
N GLY A 140 -0.89 11.59 -4.38
CA GLY A 140 -0.73 12.91 -5.03
C GLY A 140 0.64 13.10 -5.71
N ARG A 141 1.36 12.01 -5.98
CA ARG A 141 2.68 11.99 -6.63
C ARG A 141 2.79 10.81 -7.61
N PRO A 142 1.96 10.74 -8.66
CA PRO A 142 2.05 9.65 -9.64
C PRO A 142 3.41 9.61 -10.36
N TRP A 143 4.09 10.75 -10.51
CA TRP A 143 5.45 10.83 -11.06
C TRP A 143 6.52 10.17 -10.19
N LEU A 144 6.21 9.76 -8.96
CA LEU A 144 7.12 8.93 -8.15
C LEU A 144 7.47 7.63 -8.88
N PHE A 145 6.57 7.05 -9.68
CA PHE A 145 6.90 5.85 -10.44
C PHE A 145 7.99 6.07 -11.49
N THR A 146 8.03 7.26 -12.10
CA THR A 146 9.13 7.64 -13.00
C THR A 146 10.45 7.78 -12.23
N ASP A 147 10.42 8.39 -11.05
CA ASP A 147 11.59 8.52 -10.15
C ASP A 147 12.12 7.15 -9.68
N LEU A 148 11.21 6.22 -9.36
CA LEU A 148 11.55 4.84 -9.00
C LEU A 148 12.21 4.11 -10.17
N VAL A 149 11.63 4.18 -11.37
CA VAL A 149 12.20 3.52 -12.55
C VAL A 149 13.57 4.09 -12.88
N ALA A 150 13.70 5.42 -12.97
CA ALA A 150 14.97 6.09 -13.25
C ALA A 150 16.06 5.68 -12.26
N SER A 151 15.76 5.71 -10.95
CA SER A 151 16.74 5.32 -9.93
C SER A 151 17.15 3.85 -10.02
N LEU A 152 16.20 2.95 -10.30
CA LEU A 152 16.46 1.51 -10.42
C LEU A 152 17.21 1.13 -11.70
N THR A 153 17.12 1.94 -12.76
CA THR A 153 17.89 1.76 -14.00
C THR A 153 19.23 2.48 -14.00
N GLY A 154 19.60 3.14 -12.89
CA GLY A 154 20.86 3.86 -12.75
C GLY A 154 20.86 5.26 -13.37
N GLU A 155 19.69 5.81 -13.70
CA GLU A 155 19.55 7.21 -14.09
C GLU A 155 19.53 8.10 -12.85
N GLU A 156 20.50 9.01 -12.73
CA GLU A 156 20.54 10.02 -11.66
C GLU A 156 19.59 11.20 -11.97
N LYS A 157 18.30 10.91 -12.21
CA LYS A 157 17.31 11.93 -12.55
C LYS A 157 16.14 11.92 -11.57
N LYS A 158 16.15 12.89 -10.66
CA LYS A 158 15.01 13.16 -9.79
C LYS A 158 13.90 13.88 -10.55
N ILE A 159 12.67 13.40 -10.40
CA ILE A 159 11.50 14.01 -11.04
C ILE A 159 10.87 15.07 -10.13
N THR A 160 11.05 16.34 -10.49
CA THR A 160 10.62 17.51 -9.71
C THR A 160 9.68 18.41 -10.53
N PRO A 161 8.41 18.02 -10.72
CA PRO A 161 7.48 18.81 -11.53
C PRO A 161 7.16 20.15 -10.87
N THR A 162 7.06 21.19 -11.69
CA THR A 162 6.52 22.51 -11.34
C THR A 162 5.07 22.41 -10.87
N LEU A 163 4.56 23.43 -10.16
CA LEU A 163 3.15 23.44 -9.78
C LEU A 163 2.23 23.44 -11.02
N HIS A 164 2.64 24.06 -12.12
CA HIS A 164 1.93 23.99 -13.39
C HIS A 164 1.78 22.52 -13.85
N GLU A 165 2.87 21.76 -13.93
CA GLU A 165 2.79 20.34 -14.32
C GLU A 165 1.93 19.52 -13.34
N VAL A 166 2.04 19.81 -12.04
CA VAL A 166 1.22 19.17 -11.01
C VAL A 166 -0.27 19.46 -11.23
N ARG A 167 -0.66 20.70 -11.54
CA ARG A 167 -2.07 21.09 -11.75
C ARG A 167 -2.66 20.41 -12.99
N GLU A 168 -1.87 20.24 -14.05
CA GLU A 168 -2.32 19.52 -15.25
C GLU A 168 -2.51 18.02 -14.96
N VAL A 169 -1.63 17.42 -14.16
CA VAL A 169 -1.81 16.05 -13.66
C VAL A 169 -3.06 15.93 -12.76
N MET A 170 -3.30 16.90 -11.88
CA MET A 170 -4.51 16.94 -11.04
C MET A 170 -5.78 16.98 -11.88
N PHE A 171 -5.82 17.88 -12.87
CA PHE A 171 -6.98 18.04 -13.74
C PHE A 171 -7.22 16.81 -14.62
N ARG A 172 -6.15 16.23 -15.18
CA ARG A 172 -6.24 14.96 -15.91
C ARG A 172 -6.76 13.83 -15.02
N HIS A 173 -6.28 13.73 -13.79
CA HIS A 173 -6.76 12.70 -12.85
C HIS A 173 -8.25 12.88 -12.51
N ALA A 174 -8.72 14.13 -12.34
CA ALA A 174 -10.13 14.39 -12.15
C ALA A 174 -10.99 13.93 -13.33
N ASN A 175 -10.57 14.24 -14.56
CA ASN A 175 -11.25 13.75 -15.78
C ASN A 175 -11.34 12.21 -15.81
N LEU A 176 -10.24 11.51 -15.51
CA LEU A 176 -10.21 10.04 -15.48
C LEU A 176 -11.14 9.44 -14.40
N ILE A 177 -11.27 10.08 -13.25
CA ILE A 177 -12.20 9.64 -12.20
C ILE A 177 -13.65 9.85 -12.66
N VAL A 178 -13.96 10.99 -13.28
CA VAL A 178 -15.30 11.29 -13.81
C VAL A 178 -15.67 10.29 -14.91
N GLU A 179 -14.75 9.98 -15.81
CA GLU A 179 -14.90 8.95 -16.85
C GLU A 179 -15.17 7.58 -16.21
N TYR A 180 -14.34 7.15 -15.26
CA TYR A 180 -14.48 5.85 -14.60
C TYR A 180 -15.80 5.68 -13.83
N LEU A 181 -16.27 6.75 -13.18
CA LEU A 181 -17.52 6.72 -12.41
C LEU A 181 -18.75 7.05 -13.25
N GLU A 182 -18.55 7.42 -14.52
CA GLU A 182 -19.58 7.91 -15.45
C GLU A 182 -20.46 9.00 -14.84
N SER A 183 -19.87 9.85 -13.98
CA SER A 183 -20.59 10.83 -13.18
C SER A 183 -19.67 11.91 -12.65
N GLU A 184 -19.90 13.15 -13.09
CA GLU A 184 -19.12 14.30 -12.64
C GLU A 184 -19.32 14.57 -11.14
N ASP A 185 -20.57 14.59 -10.65
CA ASP A 185 -20.85 14.80 -9.22
C ASP A 185 -20.13 13.77 -8.32
N ARG A 186 -20.18 12.48 -8.67
CA ARG A 186 -19.48 11.43 -7.92
C ARG A 186 -17.96 11.58 -8.06
N GLY A 187 -17.48 11.89 -9.26
CA GLY A 187 -16.05 12.05 -9.53
C GLY A 187 -15.45 13.21 -8.78
N MET A 188 -16.08 14.38 -8.78
CA MET A 188 -15.60 15.55 -8.07
C MET A 188 -15.61 15.33 -6.55
N ARG A 189 -16.61 14.64 -6.00
CA ARG A 189 -16.59 14.22 -4.58
C ARG A 189 -15.41 13.32 -4.25
N ASP A 190 -15.05 12.40 -5.14
CA ASP A 190 -13.89 11.51 -4.93
C ASP A 190 -12.55 12.26 -5.06
N VAL A 191 -12.44 13.19 -6.01
CA VAL A 191 -11.25 14.03 -6.26
C VAL A 191 -10.82 14.82 -5.02
N ARG A 192 -11.76 15.34 -4.22
CA ARG A 192 -11.50 16.20 -3.04
C ARG A 192 -10.45 15.62 -2.09
N LYS A 193 -10.43 14.30 -1.87
CA LYS A 193 -9.48 13.64 -0.95
C LYS A 193 -8.02 13.71 -1.43
N HIS A 194 -7.80 13.95 -2.73
CA HIS A 194 -6.47 13.97 -3.33
C HIS A 194 -5.79 15.35 -3.27
N MET A 195 -6.56 16.44 -3.12
CA MET A 195 -6.06 17.82 -3.26
C MET A 195 -4.92 18.12 -2.30
N ALA A 196 -5.09 17.78 -1.02
CA ALA A 196 -4.07 17.99 0.00
C ALA A 196 -2.78 17.21 -0.27
N TRP A 197 -2.86 16.08 -0.98
CA TRP A 197 -1.68 15.29 -1.33
C TRP A 197 -0.89 15.93 -2.48
N TYR A 198 -1.55 16.36 -3.55
CA TYR A 198 -0.88 17.03 -4.67
C TYR A 198 -0.23 18.34 -4.25
N LEU A 199 -0.93 19.14 -3.44
CA LEU A 199 -0.49 20.49 -3.06
C LEU A 199 0.46 20.53 -1.86
N LYS A 200 0.92 19.38 -1.36
CA LYS A 200 1.79 19.32 -0.17
C LYS A 200 3.13 20.02 -0.44
N GLY A 201 3.42 21.04 0.37
CA GLY A 201 4.67 21.82 0.32
C GLY A 201 4.61 23.04 -0.60
N PHE A 202 3.66 23.06 -1.53
CA PHE A 202 3.40 24.20 -2.40
C PHE A 202 2.71 25.34 -1.64
N ARG A 203 3.04 26.59 -1.98
CA ARG A 203 2.30 27.76 -1.51
C ARG A 203 1.00 27.84 -2.29
N VAL A 204 -0.12 27.81 -1.57
CA VAL A 204 -1.46 27.87 -2.15
C VAL A 204 -2.29 28.81 -1.28
N PRO A 205 -2.98 29.82 -1.87
CA PRO A 205 -3.90 30.68 -1.13
C PRO A 205 -4.91 29.86 -0.33
N ARG A 206 -5.26 30.34 0.88
CA ARG A 206 -6.10 29.59 1.82
C ARG A 206 -7.48 29.31 1.24
N GLU A 207 -8.02 30.28 0.53
CA GLU A 207 -9.32 30.28 -0.13
C GLU A 207 -9.33 29.23 -1.24
N ILE A 208 -8.37 29.27 -2.17
CA ILE A 208 -8.26 28.27 -3.25
C ILE A 208 -8.10 26.85 -2.68
N ARG A 209 -7.32 26.67 -1.60
CA ARG A 209 -7.15 25.36 -0.95
C ARG A 209 -8.47 24.85 -0.36
N HIS A 210 -9.24 25.74 0.26
CA HIS A 210 -10.57 25.41 0.79
C HIS A 210 -11.52 25.01 -0.34
N ASP A 211 -11.57 25.81 -1.40
CA ASP A 211 -12.52 25.64 -2.51
C ASP A 211 -12.22 24.37 -3.32
N LEU A 212 -10.94 24.07 -3.56
CA LEU A 212 -10.53 22.77 -4.13
C LEU A 212 -10.97 21.58 -3.25
N GLY A 213 -11.03 21.76 -1.92
CA GLY A 213 -11.54 20.75 -1.00
C GLY A 213 -13.07 20.55 -1.08
N MET A 214 -13.79 21.48 -1.69
CA MET A 214 -15.25 21.49 -1.83
C MET A 214 -15.73 21.42 -3.28
N VAL A 215 -14.79 21.37 -4.24
CA VAL A 215 -15.03 21.47 -5.68
C VAL A 215 -16.13 20.53 -6.17
N SER A 216 -16.97 21.03 -7.06
CA SER A 216 -18.22 20.38 -7.49
C SER A 216 -18.29 20.09 -8.98
N SER A 217 -17.45 20.72 -9.81
CA SER A 217 -17.35 20.46 -11.25
C SER A 217 -15.91 20.51 -11.75
N LEU A 218 -15.65 19.92 -12.91
CA LEU A 218 -14.37 20.01 -13.63
C LEU A 218 -14.09 21.45 -14.04
N GLN A 219 -15.10 22.19 -14.51
CA GLN A 219 -14.91 23.60 -14.88
C GLN A 219 -14.47 24.44 -13.68
N GLU A 220 -15.15 24.31 -12.54
CA GLU A 220 -14.75 24.98 -11.29
C GLU A 220 -13.33 24.59 -10.87
N MET A 221 -12.96 23.31 -10.99
CA MET A 221 -11.60 22.86 -10.72
C MET A 221 -10.58 23.55 -11.63
N ARG A 222 -10.84 23.63 -12.94
CA ARG A 222 -9.96 24.31 -13.91
C ARG A 222 -9.76 25.77 -13.54
N ASP A 223 -10.86 26.48 -13.26
CA ASP A 223 -10.85 27.89 -12.90
C ASP A 223 -10.05 28.16 -11.61
N LEU A 224 -10.18 27.28 -10.61
CA LEU A 224 -9.39 27.35 -9.37
C LEU A 224 -7.91 27.05 -9.59
N LEU A 225 -7.58 26.04 -10.43
CA LEU A 225 -6.19 25.68 -10.72
C LEU A 225 -5.48 26.75 -11.56
N ASP A 226 -6.19 27.47 -12.43
CA ASP A 226 -5.62 28.55 -13.24
C ASP A 226 -5.25 29.79 -12.43
N GLN A 227 -5.84 29.96 -11.25
CA GLN A 227 -5.47 31.02 -10.31
C GLN A 227 -4.15 30.74 -9.56
N LEU A 228 -3.60 29.54 -9.67
CA LEU A 228 -2.34 29.19 -9.02
C LEU A 228 -1.15 29.71 -9.82
N GLU A 229 -0.32 30.53 -9.19
CA GLU A 229 0.98 30.93 -9.72
C GLU A 229 1.95 29.74 -9.75
N ASP A 230 2.66 29.60 -10.87
CA ASP A 230 3.62 28.51 -11.02
C ASP A 230 4.82 28.68 -10.09
N GLN A 231 5.34 27.56 -9.59
CA GLN A 231 6.43 27.52 -8.63
C GLN A 231 7.20 26.19 -8.75
N PRO A 232 8.50 26.18 -8.41
CA PRO A 232 9.29 24.96 -8.44
C PRO A 232 8.80 23.92 -7.43
N TYR A 233 9.13 22.66 -7.69
CA TYR A 233 8.82 21.56 -6.77
C TYR A 233 9.43 21.81 -5.38
N PRO A 234 8.67 21.65 -4.27
CA PRO A 234 9.17 21.91 -2.92
C PRO A 234 10.03 20.74 -2.43
N THR A 235 11.27 20.64 -2.89
CA THR A 235 12.19 19.52 -2.61
C THR A 235 12.37 19.21 -1.13
N ASP A 236 12.35 20.24 -0.26
CA ASP A 236 12.48 20.10 1.20
C ASP A 236 11.31 19.38 1.88
N ILE A 237 10.17 19.28 1.20
CA ILE A 237 8.90 18.72 1.74
C ILE A 237 8.36 17.60 0.86
N GLY A 238 8.71 17.61 -0.44
CA GLY A 238 8.20 16.71 -1.48
C GLY A 238 8.26 15.24 -1.07
N ASP A 239 9.39 14.84 -0.53
CA ASP A 239 9.70 13.44 -0.19
C ASP A 239 9.43 13.12 1.29
N LYS A 240 9.00 14.10 2.10
CA LYS A 240 8.63 13.83 3.49
C LYS A 240 7.42 12.89 3.53
N PRO A 241 7.25 12.08 4.60
CA PRO A 241 6.12 11.16 4.76
C PRO A 241 4.75 11.78 4.47
N ARG A 242 3.88 11.03 3.80
CA ARG A 242 2.55 11.45 3.32
C ARG A 242 1.45 10.51 3.82
N GLY A 243 0.20 10.98 3.72
CA GLY A 243 -0.98 10.25 4.16
C GLY A 243 -1.14 10.25 5.68
N ARG A 244 -2.09 9.45 6.16
CA ARG A 244 -2.42 9.40 7.59
C ARG A 244 -1.26 8.80 8.39
N THR A 245 -0.81 9.53 9.41
CA THR A 245 0.01 9.00 10.50
C THR A 245 -0.95 8.65 11.63
N SER A 246 -1.15 7.36 11.89
CA SER A 246 -1.94 6.89 13.03
C SER A 246 -1.00 6.25 14.04
N HIS A 247 -1.25 6.53 15.32
CA HIS A 247 -0.63 5.79 16.41
C HIS A 247 -0.90 4.30 16.30
N GLY A 248 0.06 3.52 16.80
CA GLY A 248 -0.08 2.10 16.97
C GLY A 248 -1.23 1.80 17.93
N ARG A 249 -1.91 0.70 17.63
CA ARG A 249 -2.96 0.13 18.48
C ARG A 249 -3.10 -1.34 18.14
N PRO A 250 -3.37 -2.20 19.12
CA PRO A 250 -3.67 -3.60 18.86
C PRO A 250 -4.81 -3.74 17.83
N PRO A 251 -4.69 -4.65 16.84
CA PRO A 251 -5.80 -4.94 15.95
C PRO A 251 -6.93 -5.60 16.74
N THR A 252 -8.18 -5.33 16.35
CA THR A 252 -9.33 -6.06 16.90
C THR A 252 -9.39 -7.44 16.26
N LEU A 253 -9.43 -8.49 17.07
CA LEU A 253 -9.45 -9.89 16.62
C LEU A 253 -10.77 -10.57 17.04
N PRO A 254 -11.13 -11.71 16.43
CA PRO A 254 -12.16 -12.60 16.99
C PRO A 254 -11.81 -13.03 18.42
N ASP A 255 -12.83 -13.37 19.20
CA ASP A 255 -12.62 -13.89 20.55
C ASP A 255 -11.85 -15.21 20.51
N GLY A 256 -10.92 -15.39 21.44
CA GLY A 256 -10.05 -16.57 21.49
C GLY A 256 -9.12 -16.78 20.28
N TRP A 257 -9.02 -15.82 19.35
CA TRP A 257 -8.26 -16.02 18.10
C TRP A 257 -6.81 -16.43 18.33
N LEU A 258 -6.18 -15.90 19.39
CA LEU A 258 -4.78 -16.15 19.74
C LEU A 258 -4.56 -17.42 20.58
N ASN A 259 -5.61 -18.18 20.92
CA ASN A 259 -5.50 -19.33 21.81
C ASN A 259 -4.75 -20.52 21.17
N ASP A 260 -4.99 -20.75 19.87
CA ASP A 260 -4.41 -21.88 19.13
C ASP A 260 -4.17 -21.49 17.66
N PRO A 261 -2.92 -21.45 17.17
CA PRO A 261 -2.61 -21.15 15.78
C PRO A 261 -3.02 -22.27 14.79
N ASP A 262 -3.30 -23.48 15.28
CA ASP A 262 -3.58 -24.67 14.49
C ASP A 262 -5.04 -25.14 14.56
N GLU A 263 -5.89 -24.34 15.20
CA GLU A 263 -7.34 -24.52 15.23
C GLU A 263 -7.94 -24.42 13.82
N LEU A 264 -8.76 -25.41 13.47
CA LEU A 264 -9.58 -25.33 12.26
C LEU A 264 -10.80 -24.46 12.55
N VAL A 265 -10.72 -23.21 12.13
CA VAL A 265 -11.85 -22.27 12.24
C VAL A 265 -12.98 -22.76 11.32
N HIS A 266 -14.12 -23.13 11.92
CA HIS A 266 -15.34 -23.38 11.16
C HIS A 266 -15.87 -22.06 10.63
N VAL A 267 -15.82 -21.88 9.31
CA VAL A 267 -16.44 -20.74 8.62
C VAL A 267 -17.85 -21.14 8.23
N GLU A 268 -18.86 -20.54 8.85
CA GLU A 268 -20.24 -20.76 8.41
C GLU A 268 -20.52 -19.97 7.12
N LEU A 269 -21.41 -20.49 6.27
CA LEU A 269 -21.76 -19.88 4.98
C LEU A 269 -22.29 -18.45 5.11
N GLU A 270 -22.84 -18.07 6.26
CA GLU A 270 -23.29 -16.70 6.54
C GLU A 270 -22.13 -15.69 6.62
N ASP A 271 -20.91 -16.13 6.95
CA ASP A 271 -19.72 -15.29 7.01
C ASP A 271 -19.13 -14.97 5.62
N ALA A 272 -19.50 -15.73 4.58
CA ALA A 272 -18.97 -15.59 3.22
C ALA A 272 -19.51 -14.36 2.45
N PHE A 273 -20.60 -13.73 2.92
CA PHE A 273 -21.30 -12.66 2.18
C PHE A 273 -20.90 -11.23 2.57
N SER A 274 -19.92 -11.04 3.44
CA SER A 274 -19.55 -9.69 3.86
C SER A 274 -18.29 -9.21 3.14
N GLY A 275 -18.50 -8.41 2.08
CA GLY A 275 -17.45 -7.69 1.36
C GLY A 275 -16.46 -6.99 2.29
N GLY A 276 -15.27 -7.58 2.36
CA GLY A 276 -14.07 -7.11 3.04
C GLY A 276 -12.85 -7.58 2.26
#